data_AF-A0A350CAK6-F1
#
_entry.id   AF-A0A350CAK6-F1
#
_cell.length_a   1.000
_cell.length_b   1.000
_cell.length_c   1.000
_cell.angle_alpha   90.00
_cell.angle_beta   90.00
_cell.angle_gamma   90.00
#
_symmetry.space_group_name_H-M   'P 1'
#
loop_
_entity.id
_entity.type
_entity.pdbx_description
1 polymer ?
#
loop_
_entity_poly.entity_id
_entity_poly.type
_entity_poly.pdbx_seq_one_letter_code
_entity_poly.pdbx_strand_id
1 'polypeptide(L)'
;PECPPDLVVSLHACDTATDDALAQAVHWQASVVLAVPCCQHEMHSLMQTSPLGPVTDFGITRERFCALATDAIRAALMTAAGYSVQLLEFIDMEHTPKNILLRCVRRRSTDSPAVRAAALQKARDLRRSLALPPLRLERLLFPEPADSHAAEACT
;
A
#
# COMPACT_ATOMS: atom_id res chain seq x y z
N PRO A 1 5.10 22.39 1.98
CA PRO A 1 4.38 23.45 2.73
C PRO A 1 5.37 24.08 3.71
N GLU A 2 5.21 25.36 4.06
CA GLU A 2 6.13 26.06 4.97
C GLU A 2 6.18 25.42 6.36
N CYS A 3 5.07 24.82 6.80
CA CYS A 3 5.01 23.89 7.92
C CYS A 3 4.43 22.52 7.44
N PRO A 4 4.97 21.39 7.91
CA PRO A 4 4.39 20.08 7.61
C PRO A 4 3.01 19.97 8.28
N PRO A 5 1.98 19.43 7.59
CA PRO A 5 0.66 19.25 8.15
C PRO A 5 0.70 18.19 9.26
N ASP A 6 0.00 18.44 10.37
CA ASP A 6 -0.09 17.47 11.47
C ASP A 6 -0.95 16.25 11.11
N LEU A 7 -1.99 16.46 10.30
CA LEU A 7 -2.94 15.42 9.90
C LEU A 7 -3.20 15.50 8.40
N VAL A 8 -3.03 14.36 7.72
CA VAL A 8 -3.50 14.15 6.34
C VAL A 8 -4.65 13.16 6.36
N VAL A 9 -5.74 13.51 5.68
CA VAL A 9 -6.93 12.66 5.57
C VAL A 9 -7.23 12.41 4.10
N SER A 10 -7.45 11.14 3.75
CA SER A 10 -7.84 10.69 2.41
C SER A 10 -9.03 9.74 2.53
N LEU A 11 -10.24 10.24 2.31
CA LEU A 11 -11.46 9.44 2.40
C LEU A 11 -12.04 9.23 1.01
N HIS A 12 -12.38 7.98 0.68
CA HIS A 12 -12.93 7.61 -0.63
C HIS A 12 -12.02 7.99 -1.82
N ALA A 13 -10.71 8.04 -1.60
CA ALA A 13 -9.76 8.11 -2.70
C ALA A 13 -9.66 6.72 -3.34
N CYS A 14 -10.04 6.61 -4.61
CA CYS A 14 -10.08 5.32 -5.29
C CYS A 14 -8.75 5.01 -5.98
N ASP A 15 -8.41 3.72 -5.99
CA ASP A 15 -7.26 3.16 -6.66
C ASP A 15 -5.95 3.87 -6.28
N THR A 16 -5.15 4.29 -7.27
CA THR A 16 -3.86 4.94 -7.05
C THR A 16 -3.95 6.32 -6.41
N ALA A 17 -5.13 6.94 -6.34
CA ALA A 17 -5.29 8.22 -5.66
C ALA A 17 -5.01 8.11 -4.16
N THR A 18 -5.32 6.96 -3.54
CA THR A 18 -4.90 6.69 -2.15
C THR A 18 -3.39 6.61 -2.06
N ASP A 19 -2.73 6.00 -3.03
CA ASP A 19 -1.26 5.84 -3.04
C ASP A 19 -0.54 7.18 -3.21
N ASP A 20 -1.04 8.04 -4.09
CA ASP A 20 -0.51 9.39 -4.27
C ASP A 20 -0.68 10.22 -2.98
N ALA A 21 -1.83 10.12 -2.30
CA ALA A 21 -2.08 10.79 -1.02
C ALA A 21 -1.15 10.29 0.10
N LEU A 22 -0.95 8.97 0.20
CA LEU A 22 -0.03 8.36 1.16
C LEU A 22 1.41 8.81 0.90
N ALA A 23 1.86 8.76 -0.35
CA ALA A 23 3.20 9.19 -0.73
C ALA A 23 3.43 10.67 -0.43
N GLN A 24 2.44 11.51 -0.74
CA GLN A 24 2.51 12.94 -0.47
C GLN A 24 2.55 13.23 1.03
N ALA A 25 1.81 12.48 1.85
CA ALA A 25 1.84 12.60 3.31
C ALA A 25 3.21 12.20 3.88
N VAL A 26 3.85 11.16 3.34
CA VAL A 26 5.23 10.78 3.68
C VAL A 26 6.20 11.90 3.31
N HIS A 27 6.09 12.47 2.11
CA HIS A 27 6.94 13.57 1.65
C HIS A 27 6.79 14.83 2.53
N TRP A 28 5.57 15.18 2.88
CA TRP A 28 5.28 16.26 3.83
C TRP A 28 5.64 15.92 5.27
N GLN A 29 6.01 14.67 5.54
CA GLN A 29 6.36 14.17 6.86
C GLN A 29 5.26 14.37 7.91
N ALA A 30 4.01 14.17 7.50
CA ALA A 30 2.84 14.39 8.34
C ALA A 30 2.89 13.58 9.64
N SER A 31 2.37 14.14 10.73
CA SER A 31 2.37 13.43 12.03
C SER A 31 1.40 12.25 12.03
N VAL A 32 0.23 12.41 11.40
CA VAL A 32 -0.81 11.38 11.28
C VAL A 32 -1.37 11.34 9.86
N VAL A 33 -1.64 10.14 9.35
CA VAL A 33 -2.35 9.90 8.08
C VAL A 33 -3.52 8.97 8.34
N LEU A 34 -4.71 9.36 7.88
CA LEU A 34 -5.92 8.54 7.91
C LEU A 34 -6.39 8.31 6.47
N ALA A 35 -6.37 7.07 6.00
CA ALA A 35 -6.79 6.73 4.65
C ALA A 35 -7.86 5.64 4.64
N VAL A 36 -8.97 5.90 3.96
CA VAL A 36 -10.06 4.92 3.71
C VAL A 36 -10.10 4.65 2.20
N PRO A 37 -9.47 3.57 1.73
CA PRO A 37 -9.41 3.24 0.31
C PRO A 37 -10.75 2.64 -0.18
N CYS A 38 -11.18 3.02 -1.38
CA CYS A 38 -12.48 2.57 -1.93
C CYS A 38 -12.42 1.50 -3.04
N CYS A 39 -11.44 1.49 -3.94
CA CYS A 39 -11.37 0.52 -5.04
C CYS A 39 -9.91 0.23 -5.37
N GLN A 40 -9.59 -0.97 -5.88
CA GLN A 40 -8.22 -1.36 -6.25
C GLN A 40 -8.17 -1.89 -7.69
N HIS A 41 -8.21 -0.99 -8.66
CA HIS A 41 -8.17 -1.35 -10.08
C HIS A 41 -6.75 -1.78 -10.52
N GLU A 42 -5.69 -1.16 -9.99
CA GLU A 42 -4.30 -1.56 -10.27
C GLU A 42 -4.13 -3.06 -9.94
N MET A 43 -4.44 -3.45 -8.71
CA MET A 43 -4.34 -4.85 -8.27
C MET A 43 -5.27 -5.79 -9.04
N HIS A 44 -6.52 -5.38 -9.28
CA HIS A 44 -7.49 -6.22 -9.99
C HIS A 44 -7.06 -6.50 -11.44
N SER A 45 -6.42 -5.53 -12.11
CA SER A 45 -5.89 -5.71 -13.46
C SER A 45 -4.71 -6.69 -13.52
N LEU A 46 -3.89 -6.72 -12.46
CA LEU A 46 -2.70 -7.58 -12.36
C LEU A 46 -3.03 -9.02 -11.93
N MET A 47 -4.14 -9.21 -11.21
CA MET A 47 -4.57 -10.52 -10.68
C MET A 47 -5.26 -11.45 -11.71
N GLN A 48 -5.20 -11.15 -13.01
CA GLN A 48 -5.81 -12.01 -14.03
C GLN A 48 -5.13 -13.38 -14.17
N THR A 49 -3.85 -13.50 -13.82
CA THR A 49 -3.07 -14.75 -13.89
C THR A 49 -2.47 -15.10 -12.53
N SER A 50 -3.31 -15.17 -11.51
CA SER A 50 -2.88 -15.46 -10.13
C SER A 50 -2.59 -16.96 -9.94
N PRO A 51 -1.55 -17.33 -9.16
CA PRO A 51 -1.38 -18.71 -8.68
C PRO A 51 -2.49 -19.14 -7.71
N LEU A 52 -3.38 -18.23 -7.30
CA LEU A 52 -4.48 -18.44 -6.36
C LEU A 52 -5.84 -18.56 -7.08
N GLY A 53 -5.92 -19.39 -8.12
CA GLY A 53 -7.14 -19.61 -8.92
C GLY A 53 -8.43 -19.69 -8.07
N PRO A 54 -8.53 -20.60 -7.08
CA PRO A 54 -9.75 -20.74 -6.28
C PRO A 54 -10.24 -19.46 -5.57
N VAL A 55 -9.33 -18.53 -5.26
CA VAL A 55 -9.65 -17.24 -4.61
C VAL A 55 -9.94 -16.15 -5.66
N THR A 56 -9.37 -16.27 -6.86
CA THR A 56 -9.40 -15.22 -7.89
C THR A 56 -10.35 -15.51 -9.06
N ASP A 57 -10.86 -16.74 -9.18
CA ASP A 57 -11.78 -17.16 -10.25
C ASP A 57 -13.17 -16.52 -10.11
N PHE A 58 -13.58 -16.19 -8.88
CA PHE A 58 -14.88 -15.57 -8.59
C PHE A 58 -14.73 -14.07 -8.39
N GLY A 59 -15.50 -13.26 -9.13
CA GLY A 59 -15.38 -11.80 -9.12
C GLY A 59 -15.43 -11.16 -7.72
N ILE A 60 -16.35 -11.60 -6.86
CA ILE A 60 -16.48 -11.07 -5.50
C ILE A 60 -15.29 -11.42 -4.61
N THR A 61 -14.79 -12.65 -4.70
CA THR A 61 -13.65 -13.12 -3.90
C THR A 61 -12.36 -12.45 -4.38
N ARG A 62 -12.22 -12.31 -5.70
CA ARG A 62 -11.11 -11.57 -6.32
C ARG A 62 -11.10 -10.11 -5.87
N GLU A 63 -12.23 -9.41 -5.93
CA GLU A 63 -12.30 -8.00 -5.52
C GLU A 63 -11.86 -7.83 -4.06
N ARG A 64 -12.41 -8.66 -3.16
CA ARG A 64 -12.08 -8.61 -1.73
C ARG A 64 -10.61 -8.96 -1.46
N PHE A 65 -10.09 -9.98 -2.12
CA PHE A 65 -8.69 -10.36 -2.01
C PHE A 65 -7.77 -9.24 -2.50
N CYS A 66 -8.06 -8.65 -3.66
CA CYS A 66 -7.29 -7.52 -4.20
C CYS A 66 -7.30 -6.34 -3.23
N ALA A 67 -8.44 -6.01 -2.63
CA ALA A 67 -8.55 -4.97 -1.61
C ALA A 67 -7.63 -5.25 -0.42
N LEU A 68 -7.76 -6.43 0.20
CA LEU A 68 -6.97 -6.82 1.37
C LEU A 68 -5.47 -6.89 1.07
N ALA A 69 -5.09 -7.47 -0.07
CA ALA A 69 -3.69 -7.59 -0.48
C ALA A 69 -3.06 -6.20 -0.69
N THR A 70 -3.80 -5.28 -1.34
CA THR A 70 -3.32 -3.91 -1.55
C THR A 70 -3.13 -3.18 -0.22
N ASP A 71 -4.09 -3.28 0.70
CA ASP A 71 -4.03 -2.58 1.98
C ASP A 71 -2.93 -3.15 2.90
N ALA A 72 -2.69 -4.46 2.84
CA ALA A 72 -1.56 -5.09 3.52
C ALA A 72 -0.21 -4.58 2.98
N ILE A 73 -0.07 -4.47 1.65
CA ILE A 73 1.14 -3.91 1.01
C ILE A 73 1.31 -2.45 1.40
N ARG A 74 0.25 -1.63 1.33
CA ARG A 74 0.27 -0.22 1.77
C ARG A 74 0.72 -0.08 3.22
N ALA A 75 0.20 -0.92 4.11
CA ALA A 75 0.59 -0.89 5.52
C ALA A 75 2.06 -1.23 5.74
N ALA A 76 2.58 -2.23 5.01
CA ALA A 76 3.99 -2.59 5.07
C ALA A 76 4.90 -1.46 4.51
N LEU A 77 4.52 -0.84 3.38
CA LEU A 77 5.25 0.28 2.78
C LEU A 77 5.26 1.53 3.66
N MET A 78 4.11 1.89 4.25
CA MET A 78 4.02 2.99 5.21
C MET A 78 4.85 2.70 6.48
N THR A 79 4.90 1.44 6.91
CA THR A 79 5.79 1.01 8.01
C THR A 79 7.27 1.19 7.65
N ALA A 80 7.67 0.80 6.44
CA ALA A 80 9.02 1.03 5.94
C ALA A 80 9.36 2.54 5.83
N ALA A 81 8.36 3.36 5.52
CA ALA A 81 8.46 4.83 5.46
C ALA A 81 8.55 5.50 6.85
N GLY A 82 8.46 4.74 7.95
CA GLY A 82 8.64 5.27 9.32
C GLY A 82 7.33 5.58 10.06
N TYR A 83 6.21 5.01 9.61
CA TYR A 83 4.93 5.12 10.30
C TYR A 83 4.60 3.86 11.10
N SER A 84 3.91 4.03 12.22
CA SER A 84 3.18 2.96 12.88
C SER A 84 1.83 2.83 12.22
N VAL A 85 1.50 1.67 11.67
CA VAL A 85 0.29 1.47 10.88
C VAL A 85 -0.66 0.51 11.58
N GLN A 86 -1.94 0.86 11.60
CA GLN A 86 -3.04 0.01 12.06
C GLN A 86 -4.07 -0.07 10.94
N LEU A 87 -4.52 -1.29 10.62
CA LEU A 87 -5.70 -1.53 9.81
C LEU A 87 -6.86 -1.74 10.77
N LEU A 88 -7.82 -0.82 10.78
CA LEU A 88 -8.96 -0.82 11.69
C LEU A 88 -10.26 -0.95 10.90
N GLU A 89 -11.26 -1.56 11.51
CA GLU A 89 -12.63 -1.49 11.01
C GLU A 89 -13.18 -0.08 11.27
N PHE A 90 -13.63 0.59 10.21
CA PHE A 90 -14.07 1.98 10.21
C PHE A 90 -15.56 2.11 10.56
N ILE A 91 -16.40 1.25 10.00
CA ILE A 91 -17.86 1.18 10.17
C ILE A 91 -18.26 -0.29 10.06
N ASP A 92 -19.29 -0.72 10.80
CA ASP A 92 -19.82 -2.09 10.74
C ASP A 92 -20.09 -2.54 9.29
N MET A 93 -19.74 -3.80 9.01
CA MET A 93 -19.93 -4.48 7.72
C MET A 93 -21.37 -4.42 7.19
N GLU A 94 -22.36 -4.17 8.06
CA GLU A 94 -23.78 -3.99 7.72
C GLU A 94 -24.02 -2.80 6.77
N HIS A 95 -23.11 -1.81 6.77
CA HIS A 95 -23.24 -0.62 5.95
C HIS A 95 -22.33 -0.60 4.73
N THR A 96 -21.18 -1.30 4.75
CA THR A 96 -20.29 -1.40 3.59
C THR A 96 -19.32 -2.59 3.71
N PRO A 97 -19.11 -3.36 2.63
CA PRO A 97 -18.06 -4.39 2.59
C PRO A 97 -16.64 -3.80 2.52
N LYS A 98 -16.52 -2.46 2.41
CA LYS A 98 -15.25 -1.72 2.38
C LYS A 98 -15.18 -0.85 3.62
N ASN A 99 -14.60 -1.44 4.66
CA ASN A 99 -14.64 -0.96 6.03
C ASN A 99 -13.24 -0.79 6.63
N ILE A 100 -12.16 -0.77 5.85
CA ILE A 100 -10.80 -0.66 6.40
C ILE A 100 -10.35 0.81 6.43
N LEU A 101 -9.94 1.27 7.61
CA LEU A 101 -9.20 2.51 7.82
C LEU A 101 -7.72 2.18 8.04
N LEU A 102 -6.87 2.74 7.19
CA LEU A 102 -5.42 2.80 7.41
C LEU A 102 -5.13 4.00 8.32
N ARG A 103 -4.77 3.73 9.57
CA ARG A 103 -4.26 4.73 10.51
C ARG A 103 -2.75 4.64 10.58
N CYS A 104 -2.07 5.67 10.08
CA CYS A 104 -0.61 5.77 10.12
C CYS A 104 -0.20 6.91 11.06
N VAL A 105 0.60 6.61 12.08
CA VAL A 105 1.14 7.61 13.01
C VAL A 105 2.66 7.64 12.86
N ARG A 106 3.22 8.80 12.55
CA ARG A 106 4.68 8.94 12.37
C ARG A 106 5.39 8.60 13.66
N ARG A 107 6.39 7.72 13.58
CA ARG A 107 7.17 7.31 14.74
C ARG A 107 8.24 8.36 15.04
N ARG A 108 8.45 8.68 16.31
CA ARG A 108 9.50 9.60 16.76
C ARG A 108 10.82 8.83 16.87
N SER A 109 11.73 9.06 15.91
CA SER A 109 13.20 8.85 15.88
C SER A 109 13.91 7.67 16.57
N THR A 110 13.23 6.72 17.23
CA THR A 110 13.85 5.60 17.97
C THR A 110 13.71 4.25 17.27
N ASP A 111 13.26 4.23 16.01
CA ASP A 111 13.07 2.98 15.29
C ASP A 111 14.38 2.47 14.67
N SER A 112 14.68 1.20 14.93
CA SER A 112 15.80 0.52 14.31
C SER A 112 15.60 0.48 12.79
N PRO A 113 16.60 0.89 11.98
CA PRO A 113 16.61 0.68 10.54
C PRO A 113 16.22 -0.74 10.11
N ALA A 114 16.45 -1.74 10.97
CA ALA A 114 16.05 -3.12 10.77
C ALA A 114 14.53 -3.30 10.64
N VAL A 115 13.70 -2.58 11.42
CA VAL A 115 12.24 -2.68 11.36
C VAL A 115 11.73 -2.17 10.00
N ARG A 116 12.30 -1.05 9.53
CA ARG A 116 11.95 -0.45 8.24
C ARG A 116 12.34 -1.35 7.08
N ALA A 117 13.56 -1.90 7.12
CA ALA A 117 14.05 -2.85 6.13
C ALA A 117 13.21 -4.13 6.09
N ALA A 118 12.86 -4.69 7.25
CA ALA A 118 12.02 -5.88 7.35
C ALA A 118 10.59 -5.63 6.81
N ALA A 119 10.02 -4.45 7.06
CA ALA A 119 8.71 -4.08 6.53
C ALA A 119 8.72 -3.96 4.99
N LEU A 120 9.74 -3.33 4.42
CA LEU A 120 9.91 -3.26 2.96
C LEU A 120 10.09 -4.66 2.36
N GLN A 121 10.86 -5.53 3.02
CA GLN A 121 11.05 -6.90 2.59
C GLN A 121 9.74 -7.68 2.58
N LYS A 122 8.92 -7.57 3.63
CA LYS A 122 7.59 -8.19 3.69
C LYS A 122 6.68 -7.73 2.54
N ALA A 123 6.68 -6.44 2.22
CA ALA A 123 5.91 -5.92 1.08
C ALA A 123 6.35 -6.57 -0.24
N ARG A 124 7.66 -6.62 -0.48
CA ARG A 124 8.26 -7.23 -1.67
C ARG A 124 8.05 -8.75 -1.73
N ASP A 125 8.08 -9.44 -0.60
CA ASP A 125 7.84 -10.88 -0.51
C ASP A 125 6.41 -11.21 -0.90
N LEU A 126 5.43 -10.55 -0.28
CA LEU A 126 4.02 -10.73 -0.63
C LEU A 126 3.76 -10.42 -2.11
N ARG A 127 4.33 -9.32 -2.60
CA ARG A 127 4.25 -8.94 -4.02
C ARG A 127 4.81 -10.03 -4.94
N ARG A 128 5.98 -10.59 -4.63
CA ARG A 128 6.60 -11.67 -5.40
C ARG A 128 5.81 -12.97 -5.34
N SER A 129 5.27 -13.33 -4.16
CA SER A 129 4.41 -14.51 -4.01
C SER A 129 3.13 -14.44 -4.85
N LEU A 130 2.65 -13.23 -5.14
CA LEU A 130 1.51 -12.98 -6.00
C LEU A 130 1.89 -12.70 -7.47
N ALA A 131 3.17 -12.83 -7.83
CA ALA A 131 3.71 -12.54 -9.16
C ALA A 131 3.40 -11.12 -9.67
N LEU A 132 3.41 -10.13 -8.77
CA LEU A 132 3.03 -8.76 -9.08
C LEU A 132 4.25 -7.86 -9.39
N PRO A 133 4.16 -6.93 -10.36
CA PRO A 133 5.13 -5.85 -10.51
C PRO A 133 5.03 -4.83 -9.36
N PRO A 134 6.05 -3.99 -9.13
CA PRO A 134 6.00 -2.93 -8.11
C PRO A 134 4.75 -2.05 -8.28
N LEU A 135 3.97 -1.89 -7.21
CA LEU A 135 2.72 -1.11 -7.21
C LEU A 135 3.00 0.40 -7.12
N ARG A 136 1.98 1.23 -7.38
CA ARG A 136 2.13 2.70 -7.42
C ARG A 136 2.83 3.28 -6.19
N LEU A 137 2.40 2.90 -4.99
CA LEU A 137 2.97 3.42 -3.75
C LEU A 137 4.44 3.01 -3.56
N GLU A 138 4.80 1.77 -3.92
CA GLU A 138 6.19 1.29 -3.86
C GLU A 138 7.06 2.11 -4.82
N ARG A 139 6.60 2.35 -6.05
CA ARG A 139 7.31 3.18 -7.05
C ARG A 139 7.53 4.62 -6.57
N LEU A 140 6.60 5.17 -5.79
CA LEU A 140 6.69 6.53 -5.27
C LEU A 140 7.64 6.67 -4.07
N LEU A 141 7.63 5.69 -3.17
CA LEU A 141 8.37 5.77 -1.90
C LEU A 141 9.76 5.11 -1.95
N PHE A 142 9.90 4.06 -2.77
CA PHE A 142 11.08 3.22 -2.86
C PHE A 142 11.39 2.91 -4.33
N PRO A 143 11.74 3.92 -5.15
CA PRO A 143 12.10 3.69 -6.54
C PRO A 143 13.31 2.75 -6.61
N GLU A 144 13.22 1.71 -7.43
CA GLU A 144 14.38 0.91 -7.79
C GLU A 144 15.37 1.80 -8.58
N PRO A 145 16.69 1.65 -8.38
CA PRO A 145 17.67 2.37 -9.19
C PRO A 145 17.48 2.02 -10.68
N ALA A 146 17.61 3.02 -11.55
CA ALA A 146 17.22 2.96 -12.96
C ALA A 146 17.98 1.93 -13.84
N ASP A 147 18.96 1.21 -13.28
CA ASP A 147 19.90 0.36 -14.01
C ASP A 147 19.57 -1.14 -14.03
N SER A 148 18.39 -1.56 -13.58
CA SER A 148 17.99 -2.99 -13.59
C SER A 148 17.19 -3.44 -14.82
N HIS A 149 16.84 -2.53 -15.74
CA HIS A 149 16.08 -2.85 -16.97
C HIS A 149 16.91 -2.76 -18.27
N ALA A 150 18.20 -2.43 -18.22
CA ALA A 150 19.07 -2.43 -19.39
C ALA A 150 19.67 -3.81 -19.74
N ALA A 151 19.57 -4.80 -18.85
CA ALA A 151 20.22 -6.11 -19.01
C ALA A 151 19.36 -7.20 -19.67
N GLU A 152 18.05 -6.99 -19.86
CA GLU A 152 17.14 -8.03 -20.41
C GLU A 152 16.69 -7.77 -21.86
N ALA A 153 17.20 -6.72 -22.51
CA ALA A 153 16.90 -6.41 -23.92
C ALA A 153 18.03 -6.76 -24.91
N CYS A 154 19.08 -7.46 -24.47
CA CYS A 154 20.20 -7.84 -25.33
C CYS A 154 20.69 -9.27 -25.07
N THR A 155 19.82 -10.25 -25.29
CA THR A 155 20.16 -11.65 -25.59
C THR A 155 19.04 -12.27 -26.40
#